data_AF-A0A0S8CNL7-F1
#
_entry.id   AF-A0A0S8CNL7-F1
#
_cell.length_a   1.000
_cell.length_b   1.000
_cell.length_c   1.000
_cell.angle_alpha   90.00
_cell.angle_beta   90.00
_cell.angle_gamma   90.00
#
_symmetry.space_group_name_H-M   'P 1'
#
loop_
_entity.id
_entity.type
_entity.pdbx_description
1 polymer ?
#
loop_
_entity_poly.entity_id
_entity_poly.type
_entity_poly.pdbx_seq_one_letter_code
_entity_poly.pdbx_strand_id
1 'polypeptide(L)'
;MRLSIFARLIISYLLLFSMLAGVSLYFIYHLSSFNQITRSIILNDTSILEYSNLLSDALLSESRNDRKFVVLKDEELYESYLKARNEFNQLLSEALQKTTSEEIKNLFYTIGTRHQSFDRLVTEERERIQIAKEYPAEWYLEQKKKVADDIIEQLKKIRQTSEKNVFVKIVNLSESGDKARNVSIMISVFALTTGLIVAFVITRSIKKPLDVVRTKTIEISHGNFKGDLEVKSPPVIAELATAINTMCHKLQEVDDIKSGFFSHMSHELRTPLASIKEGTTMLLEGLGGETSPKQQRILKIIIQESNRMIGLVNALLDLAKMEAGML
;
A
#
# COMPACT_ATOMS: atom_id res chain seq x y z
N MET A 1 -1.33 24.17 -15.36
CA MET A 1 -0.79 24.64 -14.06
C MET A 1 0.37 23.73 -13.66
N ARG A 2 1.55 24.26 -13.31
CA ARG A 2 2.66 23.43 -12.78
C ARG A 2 2.36 23.10 -11.32
N LEU A 3 2.09 21.83 -11.01
CA LEU A 3 1.85 21.37 -9.63
C LEU A 3 3.04 21.67 -8.72
N SER A 4 2.76 22.15 -7.51
CA SER A 4 3.76 22.36 -6.44
C SER A 4 4.43 21.05 -6.04
N ILE A 5 5.61 21.12 -5.42
CA ILE A 5 6.32 19.93 -4.92
C ILE A 5 5.45 19.16 -3.94
N PHE A 6 4.79 19.89 -3.03
CA PHE A 6 3.89 19.32 -2.03
C PHE A 6 2.68 18.64 -2.67
N ALA A 7 2.07 19.25 -3.70
CA ALA A 7 0.97 18.64 -4.42
C ALA A 7 1.39 17.34 -5.14
N ARG A 8 2.59 17.31 -5.76
CA ARG A 8 3.11 16.08 -6.39
C ARG A 8 3.40 14.98 -5.37
N LEU A 9 3.97 15.33 -4.22
CA LEU A 9 4.20 14.39 -3.12
C LEU A 9 2.88 13.81 -2.60
N ILE A 10 1.90 14.67 -2.32
CA ILE A 10 0.57 14.21 -1.89
C ILE A 10 -0.06 13.31 -2.93
N ILE A 11 -0.07 13.70 -4.21
CA ILE A 11 -0.63 12.89 -5.29
C ILE A 11 0.10 11.54 -5.38
N SER A 12 1.43 11.52 -5.25
CA SER A 12 2.20 10.26 -5.27
C SER A 12 1.89 9.35 -4.09
N TYR A 13 1.79 9.90 -2.88
CA TYR A 13 1.44 9.12 -1.70
C TYR A 13 0.00 8.62 -1.79
N LEU A 14 -0.94 9.45 -2.23
CA LEU A 14 -2.33 9.03 -2.45
C LEU A 14 -2.43 7.93 -3.50
N LEU A 15 -1.66 8.01 -4.59
CA LEU A 15 -1.62 6.97 -5.61
C LEU A 15 -1.06 5.66 -5.04
N LEU A 16 0.03 5.72 -4.27
CA LEU A 16 0.61 4.55 -3.58
C LEU A 16 -0.36 3.93 -2.56
N PHE A 17 -0.99 4.76 -1.72
CA PHE A 17 -2.00 4.32 -0.76
C PHE A 17 -3.21 3.70 -1.45
N SER A 18 -3.67 4.29 -2.56
CA SER A 18 -4.76 3.75 -3.36
C SER A 18 -4.42 2.38 -3.95
N MET A 19 -3.19 2.19 -4.46
CA MET A 19 -2.73 0.88 -4.93
C MET A 19 -2.69 -0.15 -3.80
N LEU A 20 -2.13 0.21 -2.64
CA LEU A 20 -2.06 -0.68 -1.48
C LEU A 20 -3.46 -1.05 -0.96
N ALA A 21 -4.37 -0.08 -0.87
CA ALA A 21 -5.76 -0.32 -0.50
C ALA A 21 -6.45 -1.25 -1.50
N GLY A 22 -6.22 -1.08 -2.81
CA GLY A 22 -6.73 -1.96 -3.85
C GLY A 22 -6.25 -3.42 -3.69
N VAL A 23 -4.96 -3.63 -3.44
CA VAL A 23 -4.40 -4.97 -3.16
C VAL A 23 -5.06 -5.59 -1.93
N SER A 24 -5.20 -4.79 -0.87
CA SER A 24 -5.74 -5.24 0.40
C SER A 24 -7.22 -5.62 0.29
N LEU A 25 -8.02 -4.79 -0.41
CA LEU A 25 -9.42 -5.05 -0.70
C LEU A 25 -9.60 -6.32 -1.55
N TYR A 26 -8.77 -6.49 -2.58
CA TYR A 26 -8.78 -7.70 -3.40
C TYR A 26 -8.49 -8.95 -2.57
N PHE A 27 -7.48 -8.89 -1.69
CA PHE A 27 -7.12 -10.00 -0.81
C PHE A 27 -8.24 -10.31 0.19
N ILE A 28 -8.84 -9.30 0.83
CA ILE A 28 -9.97 -9.47 1.75
C ILE A 28 -11.16 -10.11 1.04
N TYR A 29 -11.48 -9.66 -0.18
CA TYR A 29 -12.57 -10.22 -0.97
C TYR A 29 -12.35 -11.71 -1.27
N HIS A 30 -11.15 -12.09 -1.73
CA HIS A 30 -10.84 -13.49 -2.00
C HIS A 30 -10.76 -14.35 -0.74
N LEU A 31 -10.22 -13.83 0.36
CA LEU A 31 -10.20 -14.53 1.64
C LEU A 31 -11.62 -14.79 2.16
N SER A 32 -12.51 -13.82 2.01
CA SER A 32 -13.92 -13.96 2.37
C SER A 32 -14.61 -15.05 1.54
N SER A 33 -14.40 -15.06 0.22
CA SER A 33 -14.93 -16.09 -0.68
C SER A 33 -14.38 -17.48 -0.32
N PHE A 34 -13.08 -17.60 -0.05
CA PHE A 34 -12.44 -18.83 0.41
C PHE A 34 -13.07 -19.35 1.70
N ASN A 35 -13.29 -18.46 2.67
CA ASN A 35 -13.89 -18.80 3.96
C ASN A 35 -15.35 -19.27 3.79
N GLN A 36 -16.13 -18.62 2.92
CA GLN A 36 -17.51 -19.04 2.63
C GLN A 36 -17.57 -20.44 2.02
N ILE A 37 -16.73 -20.74 1.03
CA ILE A 37 -16.72 -22.07 0.40
C ILE A 37 -16.25 -23.13 1.41
N THR A 38 -15.20 -22.85 2.18
CA THR A 38 -14.70 -23.74 3.25
C THR A 38 -15.79 -24.03 4.27
N ARG A 39 -16.51 -23.00 4.73
CA ARG A 39 -17.64 -23.16 5.64
C ARG A 39 -18.77 -24.00 5.04
N SER A 40 -19.04 -23.87 3.74
CA SER A 40 -20.04 -24.70 3.06
C SER A 40 -19.64 -26.19 3.00
N ILE A 41 -18.36 -26.49 2.83
CA ILE A 41 -17.84 -27.86 2.84
C ILE A 41 -17.99 -28.46 4.25
N ILE A 42 -17.57 -27.73 5.28
CA ILE A 42 -17.55 -28.23 6.66
C ILE A 42 -18.95 -28.31 7.29
N LEU A 43 -19.80 -27.31 7.08
CA LEU A 43 -21.09 -27.25 7.76
C LEU A 43 -22.18 -28.00 7.01
N ASN A 44 -22.11 -28.10 5.68
CA ASN A 44 -23.17 -28.70 4.89
C ASN A 44 -22.73 -30.08 4.38
N ASP A 45 -21.68 -30.16 3.57
CA ASP A 45 -21.37 -31.39 2.83
C ASP A 45 -20.78 -32.50 3.74
N THR A 46 -19.83 -32.17 4.63
CA THR A 46 -19.29 -33.17 5.59
C THR A 46 -20.33 -33.59 6.63
N SER A 47 -21.19 -32.68 7.07
CA SER A 47 -22.32 -33.04 7.95
C SER A 47 -23.26 -34.04 7.28
N ILE A 48 -23.56 -33.87 5.98
CA ILE A 48 -24.42 -34.82 5.24
C ILE A 48 -23.77 -36.21 5.17
N LEU A 49 -22.45 -36.29 5.00
CA LEU A 49 -21.73 -37.58 5.04
C LEU A 49 -21.86 -38.25 6.41
N GLU A 50 -21.73 -37.47 7.49
CA GLU A 50 -21.89 -37.96 8.86
C GLU A 50 -23.31 -38.48 9.11
N TYR A 51 -24.34 -37.70 8.78
CA TYR A 51 -25.74 -38.14 8.92
C TYR A 51 -26.04 -39.37 8.06
N SER A 52 -25.50 -39.45 6.83
CA SER A 52 -25.68 -40.62 5.98
C SER A 52 -25.10 -41.90 6.61
N ASN A 53 -23.98 -41.81 7.31
CA ASN A 53 -23.38 -42.96 8.01
C ASN A 53 -24.19 -43.31 9.26
N LEU A 54 -24.54 -42.32 10.09
CA LEU A 54 -25.32 -42.54 11.32
C LEU A 54 -26.71 -43.13 11.02
N LEU A 55 -27.38 -42.67 9.96
CA LEU A 55 -28.65 -43.23 9.51
C LEU A 55 -28.51 -44.68 9.04
N SER A 56 -27.42 -45.00 8.34
CA SER A 56 -27.12 -46.38 7.93
C SER A 56 -26.93 -47.27 9.17
N ASP A 57 -26.17 -46.82 10.16
CA ASP A 57 -25.91 -47.56 11.39
C ASP A 57 -27.18 -47.77 12.23
N ALA A 58 -28.01 -46.71 12.36
CA ALA A 58 -29.29 -46.78 13.06
C ALA A 58 -30.24 -47.76 12.37
N LEU A 59 -30.37 -47.74 11.03
CA LEU A 59 -31.19 -48.69 10.29
C LEU A 59 -30.71 -50.13 10.44
N LEU A 60 -29.39 -50.35 10.42
CA LEU A 60 -28.81 -51.68 10.64
C LEU A 60 -29.04 -52.17 12.09
N SER A 61 -29.06 -51.26 13.06
CA SER A 61 -29.40 -51.55 14.45
C SER A 61 -30.88 -51.93 14.59
N GLU A 62 -31.78 -51.16 13.97
CA GLU A 62 -33.21 -51.46 13.89
C GLU A 62 -33.46 -52.85 13.30
N SER A 63 -32.91 -53.12 12.10
CA SER A 63 -33.08 -54.41 11.42
C SER A 63 -32.51 -55.58 12.24
N ARG A 64 -31.41 -55.38 12.96
CA ARG A 64 -30.81 -56.40 13.82
C ARG A 64 -31.68 -56.70 15.04
N ASN A 65 -32.18 -55.67 15.71
CA ASN A 65 -32.99 -55.81 16.92
C ASN A 65 -34.36 -56.42 16.59
N ASP A 66 -34.99 -55.98 15.50
CA ASP A 66 -36.19 -56.59 14.94
C ASP A 66 -35.99 -58.08 14.62
N ARG A 67 -34.92 -58.45 13.89
CA ARG A 67 -34.64 -59.88 13.60
C ARG A 67 -34.45 -60.70 14.87
N LYS A 68 -33.74 -60.18 15.88
CA LYS A 68 -33.57 -60.88 17.16
C LYS A 68 -34.90 -61.01 17.90
N PHE A 69 -35.73 -59.96 17.90
CA PHE A 69 -37.07 -59.99 18.50
C PHE A 69 -37.95 -61.06 17.85
N VAL A 70 -38.01 -61.13 16.52
CA VAL A 70 -38.81 -62.14 15.81
C VAL A 70 -38.41 -63.58 16.19
N VAL A 71 -37.12 -63.83 16.41
CA VAL A 71 -36.59 -65.16 16.77
C VAL A 71 -36.77 -65.48 18.26
N LEU A 72 -36.43 -64.54 19.14
CA LEU A 72 -36.36 -64.76 20.59
C LEU A 72 -37.67 -64.40 21.32
N LYS A 73 -38.53 -63.60 20.69
CA LYS A 73 -39.79 -63.07 21.24
C LYS A 73 -39.62 -62.34 22.58
N ASP A 74 -38.46 -61.75 22.78
CA ASP A 74 -38.10 -61.01 23.98
C ASP A 74 -38.44 -59.53 23.82
N GLU A 75 -39.32 -59.01 24.68
CA GLU A 75 -39.82 -57.66 24.62
C GLU A 75 -38.71 -56.59 24.78
N GLU A 76 -37.62 -56.92 25.49
CA GLU A 76 -36.46 -56.00 25.63
C GLU A 76 -35.79 -55.69 24.28
N LEU A 77 -35.84 -56.64 23.34
CA LEU A 77 -35.31 -56.45 21.98
C LEU A 77 -36.21 -55.55 21.14
N TYR A 78 -37.53 -55.60 21.37
CA TYR A 78 -38.47 -54.69 20.72
C TYR A 78 -38.31 -53.26 21.24
N GLU A 79 -38.11 -53.08 22.54
CA GLU A 79 -37.74 -51.77 23.11
C GLU A 79 -36.42 -51.24 22.53
N SER A 80 -35.43 -52.12 22.34
CA SER A 80 -34.18 -51.79 21.67
C SER A 80 -34.38 -51.39 20.19
N TYR A 81 -35.33 -52.01 19.49
CA TYR A 81 -35.76 -51.59 18.15
C TYR A 81 -36.39 -50.19 18.18
N LEU A 82 -37.34 -49.94 19.09
CA LEU A 82 -38.00 -48.63 19.21
C LEU A 82 -37.00 -47.50 19.49
N LYS A 83 -35.99 -47.78 20.32
CA LYS A 83 -34.90 -46.82 20.58
C LYS A 83 -34.12 -46.48 19.32
N ALA A 84 -33.67 -47.49 18.57
CA ALA A 84 -32.95 -47.29 17.31
C ALA A 84 -33.81 -46.56 16.26
N ARG A 85 -35.11 -46.88 16.20
CA ARG A 85 -36.08 -46.18 15.35
C ARG A 85 -36.23 -44.70 15.69
N ASN A 86 -36.32 -44.38 16.97
CA ASN A 86 -36.42 -43.00 17.41
C ASN A 86 -35.13 -42.22 17.11
N GLU A 87 -33.97 -42.86 17.28
CA GLU A 87 -32.67 -42.32 16.89
C GLU A 87 -32.60 -42.04 15.38
N PHE A 88 -33.02 -42.99 14.53
CA PHE A 88 -33.08 -42.80 13.08
C PHE A 88 -33.97 -41.59 12.70
N ASN A 89 -35.16 -41.50 13.28
CA ASN A 89 -36.09 -40.39 13.02
C ASN A 89 -35.50 -39.03 13.45
N GLN A 90 -34.81 -38.99 14.58
CA GLN A 90 -34.12 -37.78 15.03
C GLN A 90 -33.01 -37.38 14.05
N LEU A 91 -32.12 -38.32 13.71
CA LEU A 91 -31.03 -38.09 12.77
C LEU A 91 -31.54 -37.62 11.40
N LEU A 92 -32.64 -38.20 10.91
CA LEU A 92 -33.24 -37.84 9.63
C LEU A 92 -33.80 -36.41 9.66
N SER A 93 -34.47 -36.04 10.76
CA SER A 93 -34.98 -34.69 10.97
C SER A 93 -33.87 -33.65 11.01
N GLU A 94 -32.78 -33.94 11.74
CA GLU A 94 -31.61 -33.06 11.80
C GLU A 94 -30.91 -32.92 10.43
N ALA A 95 -30.79 -34.03 9.69
CA ALA A 95 -30.21 -34.04 8.34
C ALA A 95 -31.02 -33.17 7.36
N LEU A 96 -32.36 -33.26 7.43
CA LEU A 96 -33.28 -32.46 6.61
C LEU A 96 -33.21 -30.95 6.91
N GLN A 97 -32.87 -30.56 8.14
CA GLN A 97 -32.71 -29.15 8.52
C GLN A 97 -31.38 -28.56 8.05
N LYS A 98 -30.32 -29.38 8.02
CA LYS A 98 -28.96 -28.94 7.66
C LYS A 98 -28.68 -28.98 6.15
N THR A 99 -29.43 -29.78 5.39
CA THR A 99 -29.25 -29.85 3.94
C THR A 99 -29.83 -28.62 3.23
N THR A 100 -29.04 -28.06 2.31
CA THR A 100 -29.45 -26.95 1.43
C THR A 100 -29.61 -27.41 -0.03
N SER A 101 -29.27 -28.67 -0.33
CA SER A 101 -29.38 -29.25 -1.66
C SER A 101 -30.76 -29.89 -1.84
N GLU A 102 -31.54 -29.41 -2.81
CA GLU A 102 -32.84 -29.98 -3.17
C GLU A 102 -32.75 -31.45 -3.59
N GLU A 103 -31.67 -31.84 -4.28
CA GLU A 103 -31.43 -33.23 -4.68
C GLU A 103 -31.29 -34.14 -3.44
N ILE A 104 -30.45 -33.76 -2.48
CA ILE A 104 -30.21 -34.53 -1.26
C ILE A 104 -31.44 -34.52 -0.35
N LYS A 105 -32.15 -33.41 -0.31
CA LYS A 105 -33.40 -33.27 0.45
C LYS A 105 -34.48 -34.23 -0.04
N ASN A 106 -34.64 -34.37 -1.37
CA ASN A 106 -35.56 -35.33 -1.97
C ASN A 106 -35.19 -36.79 -1.64
N LEU A 107 -33.89 -37.10 -1.59
CA LEU A 107 -33.42 -38.42 -1.18
C LEU A 107 -33.75 -38.71 0.30
N PHE A 108 -33.54 -37.73 1.20
CA PHE A 108 -33.95 -37.88 2.61
C PHE A 108 -35.47 -38.01 2.79
N TYR A 109 -36.29 -37.29 2.02
CA TYR A 109 -37.75 -37.49 2.05
C TYR A 109 -38.16 -38.91 1.59
N THR A 110 -37.49 -39.41 0.55
CA THR A 110 -37.69 -40.78 0.07
C THR A 110 -37.33 -41.80 1.16
N ILE A 111 -36.18 -41.60 1.82
CA ILE A 111 -35.73 -42.42 2.95
C ILE A 111 -36.76 -42.41 4.08
N GLY A 112 -37.28 -41.25 4.48
CA GLY A 112 -38.30 -41.16 5.53
C GLY A 112 -39.59 -41.91 5.19
N THR A 113 -40.03 -41.80 3.93
CA THR A 113 -41.23 -42.51 3.45
C THR A 113 -41.03 -44.03 3.44
N ARG A 114 -39.84 -44.49 3.04
CA ARG A 114 -39.46 -45.91 3.07
C ARG A 114 -39.31 -46.42 4.50
N HIS A 115 -38.71 -45.65 5.38
CA HIS A 115 -38.55 -46.00 6.80
C HIS A 115 -39.91 -46.13 7.50
N GLN A 116 -40.86 -45.24 7.23
CA GLN A 116 -42.24 -45.42 7.71
C GLN A 116 -42.89 -46.70 7.20
N SER A 117 -42.59 -47.11 5.96
CA SER A 117 -43.08 -48.38 5.42
C SER A 117 -42.43 -49.58 6.10
N PHE A 118 -41.14 -49.48 6.44
CA PHE A 118 -40.41 -50.48 7.23
C PHE A 118 -41.01 -50.64 8.64
N ASP A 119 -41.25 -49.54 9.35
CA ASP A 119 -41.83 -49.56 10.70
C ASP A 119 -43.26 -50.14 10.73
N ARG A 120 -44.06 -49.89 9.70
CA ARG A 120 -45.37 -50.52 9.52
C ARG A 120 -45.25 -52.04 9.40
N LEU A 121 -44.33 -52.54 8.57
CA LEU A 121 -44.10 -53.98 8.42
C LEU A 121 -43.68 -54.65 9.73
N VAL A 122 -42.80 -53.99 10.51
CA VAL A 122 -42.36 -54.49 11.82
C VAL A 122 -43.53 -54.53 12.82
N THR A 123 -44.33 -53.47 12.87
CA THR A 123 -45.48 -53.38 13.79
C THR A 123 -46.55 -54.41 13.45
N GLU A 124 -46.89 -54.55 12.17
CA GLU A 124 -47.85 -55.56 11.71
C GLU A 124 -47.38 -57.00 12.01
N GLU A 125 -46.09 -57.29 11.80
CA GLU A 125 -45.54 -58.61 12.12
C GLU A 125 -45.57 -58.90 13.62
N ARG A 126 -45.28 -57.90 14.47
CA ARG A 126 -45.38 -58.04 15.92
C ARG A 126 -46.80 -58.38 16.38
N GLU A 127 -47.82 -57.69 15.86
CA GLU A 127 -49.21 -58.00 16.17
C GLU A 127 -49.57 -59.44 15.77
N ARG A 128 -49.09 -59.90 14.61
CA ARG A 128 -49.29 -61.27 14.15
C ARG A 128 -48.58 -62.29 15.04
N ILE A 129 -47.37 -62.00 15.52
CA ILE A 129 -46.62 -62.86 16.46
C ILE A 129 -47.38 -63.02 17.79
N GLN A 130 -48.10 -61.99 18.24
CA GLN A 130 -48.89 -62.01 19.48
C GLN A 130 -50.24 -62.73 19.34
N ILE A 131 -50.90 -62.64 18.17
CA ILE A 131 -52.27 -63.13 17.97
C ILE A 131 -52.32 -64.50 17.28
N ALA A 132 -51.40 -64.80 16.36
CA ALA A 132 -51.46 -65.97 15.48
C ALA A 132 -50.38 -67.02 15.80
N LYS A 133 -50.77 -68.29 15.78
CA LYS A 133 -49.85 -69.44 16.00
C LYS A 133 -48.92 -69.69 14.81
N GLU A 134 -49.37 -69.34 13.59
CA GLU A 134 -48.62 -69.43 12.33
C GLU A 134 -48.81 -68.13 11.53
N TYR A 135 -47.72 -67.61 10.95
CA TYR A 135 -47.69 -66.40 10.12
C TYR A 135 -46.56 -66.52 9.08
N PRO A 136 -46.62 -65.77 7.95
CA PRO A 136 -45.64 -65.90 6.87
C PRO A 136 -44.34 -65.13 7.17
N ALA A 137 -43.52 -65.64 8.11
CA ALA A 137 -42.30 -65.01 8.57
C ALA A 137 -41.29 -64.70 7.45
N GLU A 138 -41.12 -65.61 6.48
CA GLU A 138 -40.22 -65.40 5.34
C GLU A 138 -40.66 -64.23 4.45
N TRP A 139 -41.98 -64.02 4.30
CA TRP A 139 -42.50 -62.92 3.50
C TRP A 139 -42.17 -61.57 4.16
N TYR A 140 -42.41 -61.44 5.47
CA TYR A 140 -42.07 -60.22 6.21
C TYR A 140 -40.57 -59.96 6.20
N LEU A 141 -39.74 -60.99 6.39
CA LEU A 141 -38.29 -60.88 6.31
C LEU A 141 -37.83 -60.31 4.96
N GLU A 142 -38.35 -60.84 3.85
CA GLU A 142 -37.97 -60.41 2.51
C GLU A 142 -38.47 -58.99 2.20
N GLN A 143 -39.70 -58.64 2.58
CA GLN A 143 -40.22 -57.28 2.39
C GLN A 143 -39.42 -56.24 3.21
N LYS A 144 -39.17 -56.51 4.49
CA LYS A 144 -38.36 -55.64 5.35
C LYS A 144 -36.95 -55.47 4.80
N LYS A 145 -36.32 -56.56 4.36
CA LYS A 145 -34.99 -56.53 3.73
C LYS A 145 -34.99 -55.67 2.47
N LYS A 146 -35.97 -55.84 1.57
CA LYS A 146 -36.08 -55.04 0.35
C LYS A 146 -36.20 -53.54 0.64
N VAL A 147 -36.99 -53.16 1.65
CA VAL A 147 -37.12 -51.76 2.06
C VAL A 147 -35.83 -51.24 2.69
N ALA A 148 -35.18 -52.02 3.55
CA ALA A 148 -33.90 -51.65 4.15
C ALA A 148 -32.79 -51.48 3.09
N ASP A 149 -32.72 -52.40 2.11
CA ASP A 149 -31.76 -52.34 1.01
C ASP A 149 -32.00 -51.09 0.13
N ASP A 150 -33.25 -50.71 -0.15
CA ASP A 150 -33.57 -49.46 -0.86
C ASP A 150 -33.11 -48.23 -0.06
N ILE A 151 -33.36 -48.18 1.26
CA ILE A 151 -32.89 -47.07 2.11
C ILE A 151 -31.36 -46.97 2.08
N ILE A 152 -30.65 -48.10 2.22
CA ILE A 152 -29.18 -48.14 2.13
C ILE A 152 -28.70 -47.69 0.75
N GLU A 153 -29.40 -48.04 -0.33
CA GLU A 153 -29.07 -47.56 -1.67
C GLU A 153 -29.24 -46.04 -1.80
N GLN A 154 -30.32 -45.47 -1.25
CA GLN A 154 -30.51 -44.02 -1.24
C GLN A 154 -29.45 -43.31 -0.40
N LEU A 155 -29.11 -43.83 0.79
CA LEU A 155 -28.03 -43.30 1.63
C LEU A 155 -26.68 -43.36 0.89
N LYS A 156 -26.40 -44.45 0.19
CA LYS A 156 -25.20 -44.57 -0.65
C LYS A 156 -25.16 -43.52 -1.76
N LYS A 157 -26.29 -43.23 -2.42
CA LYS A 157 -26.39 -42.15 -3.42
C LYS A 157 -26.11 -40.78 -2.80
N ILE A 158 -26.69 -40.48 -1.63
CA ILE A 158 -26.41 -39.24 -0.88
C ILE A 158 -24.91 -39.11 -0.61
N ARG A 159 -24.28 -40.19 -0.11
CA ARG A 159 -22.85 -40.21 0.21
C ARG A 159 -21.99 -39.92 -1.02
N GLN A 160 -22.25 -40.61 -2.14
CA GLN A 160 -21.51 -40.42 -3.39
C GLN A 160 -21.67 -38.99 -3.96
N THR A 161 -22.89 -38.45 -3.93
CA THR A 161 -23.16 -37.09 -4.39
C THR A 161 -22.44 -36.07 -3.51
N SER A 162 -22.48 -36.24 -2.18
CA SER A 162 -21.79 -35.34 -1.25
C SER A 162 -20.26 -35.44 -1.36
N GLU A 163 -19.68 -36.64 -1.45
CA GLU A 163 -18.24 -36.85 -1.70
C GLU A 163 -17.78 -36.14 -2.98
N LYS A 164 -18.55 -36.27 -4.07
CA LYS A 164 -18.27 -35.59 -5.34
C LYS A 164 -18.35 -34.06 -5.18
N ASN A 165 -19.35 -33.54 -4.48
CA ASN A 165 -19.51 -32.11 -4.25
C ASN A 165 -18.36 -31.53 -3.42
N VAL A 166 -17.95 -32.23 -2.36
CA VAL A 166 -16.76 -31.87 -1.56
C VAL A 166 -15.53 -31.83 -2.45
N PHE A 167 -15.28 -32.88 -3.23
CA PHE A 167 -14.12 -32.97 -4.11
C PHE A 167 -14.08 -31.81 -5.12
N VAL A 168 -15.18 -31.55 -5.82
CA VAL A 168 -15.27 -30.45 -6.79
C VAL A 168 -15.04 -29.09 -6.13
N LYS A 169 -15.62 -28.85 -4.94
CA LYS A 169 -15.41 -27.60 -4.20
C LYS A 169 -13.96 -27.44 -3.73
N ILE A 170 -13.30 -28.51 -3.28
CA ILE A 170 -11.88 -28.49 -2.88
C ILE A 170 -10.98 -28.17 -4.07
N VAL A 171 -11.22 -28.80 -5.23
CA VAL A 171 -10.44 -28.53 -6.45
C VAL A 171 -10.63 -27.07 -6.89
N ASN A 172 -11.88 -26.59 -6.95
CA ASN A 172 -12.18 -25.20 -7.30
C ASN A 172 -11.58 -24.20 -6.29
N LEU A 173 -11.55 -24.55 -5.00
CA LEU A 173 -10.89 -23.77 -3.94
C LEU A 173 -9.39 -23.68 -4.19
N SER A 174 -8.73 -24.80 -4.49
CA SER A 174 -7.30 -24.84 -4.78
C SER A 174 -6.97 -23.99 -6.00
N GLU A 175 -7.70 -24.15 -7.10
CA GLU A 175 -7.48 -23.40 -8.33
C GLU A 175 -7.74 -21.89 -8.14
N SER A 176 -8.80 -21.53 -7.42
CA SER A 176 -9.10 -20.13 -7.09
C SER A 176 -8.03 -19.54 -6.17
N GLY A 177 -7.51 -20.32 -5.22
CA GLY A 177 -6.40 -19.93 -4.35
C GLY A 177 -5.11 -19.64 -5.12
N ASP A 178 -4.75 -20.50 -6.08
CA ASP A 178 -3.58 -20.30 -6.92
C ASP A 178 -3.72 -19.07 -7.83
N LYS A 179 -4.90 -18.87 -8.45
CA LYS A 179 -5.20 -17.66 -9.23
C LYS A 179 -5.11 -16.40 -8.36
N ALA A 180 -5.74 -16.40 -7.18
CA ALA A 180 -5.71 -15.28 -6.25
C ALA A 180 -4.28 -14.95 -5.81
N ARG A 181 -3.45 -15.96 -5.54
CA ARG A 181 -2.03 -15.79 -5.20
C ARG A 181 -1.25 -15.14 -6.33
N ASN A 182 -1.37 -15.67 -7.55
CA ASN A 182 -0.65 -15.14 -8.71
C ASN A 182 -1.05 -13.70 -9.03
N VAL A 183 -2.36 -13.39 -9.01
CA VAL A 183 -2.86 -12.02 -9.20
C VAL A 183 -2.33 -11.09 -8.09
N SER A 184 -2.34 -11.54 -6.82
CA SER A 184 -1.80 -10.75 -5.70
C SER A 184 -0.32 -10.44 -5.86
N ILE A 185 0.48 -11.41 -6.32
CA ILE A 185 1.91 -11.21 -6.62
C ILE A 185 2.08 -10.19 -7.76
N MET A 186 1.33 -10.32 -8.86
CA MET A 186 1.40 -9.38 -9.98
C MET A 186 1.06 -7.95 -9.57
N ILE A 187 -0.01 -7.75 -8.79
CA ILE A 187 -0.39 -6.42 -8.30
C ILE A 187 0.67 -5.87 -7.35
N SER A 188 1.25 -6.71 -6.49
CA SER A 188 2.32 -6.29 -5.56
C SER A 188 3.58 -5.84 -6.30
N VAL A 189 4.02 -6.59 -7.32
CA VAL A 189 5.15 -6.22 -8.18
C VAL A 189 4.86 -4.93 -8.94
N PHE A 190 3.64 -4.78 -9.46
CA PHE A 190 3.21 -3.57 -10.17
C PHE A 190 3.19 -2.33 -9.25
N ALA A 191 2.68 -2.47 -8.02
CA ALA A 191 2.69 -1.40 -7.04
C ALA A 191 4.13 -1.01 -6.63
N LEU A 192 5.02 -1.99 -6.41
CA LEU A 192 6.42 -1.76 -6.08
C LEU A 192 7.15 -1.03 -7.20
N THR A 193 7.03 -1.51 -8.43
CA THR A 193 7.68 -0.91 -9.61
C THR A 193 7.19 0.51 -9.87
N THR A 194 5.88 0.75 -9.77
CA THR A 194 5.29 2.09 -9.88
C THR A 194 5.80 3.01 -8.78
N GLY A 195 5.90 2.52 -7.54
CA GLY A 195 6.44 3.28 -6.42
C GLY A 195 7.89 3.69 -6.62
N LEU A 196 8.74 2.78 -7.10
CA LEU A 196 10.14 3.08 -7.41
C LEU A 196 10.28 4.12 -8.53
N ILE A 197 9.45 4.02 -9.58
CA ILE A 197 9.45 5.00 -10.69
C ILE A 197 9.05 6.38 -10.16
N VAL A 198 7.95 6.47 -9.40
CA VAL A 198 7.47 7.73 -8.84
C VAL A 198 8.49 8.34 -7.88
N ALA A 199 9.08 7.53 -6.99
CA ALA A 199 10.14 7.97 -6.09
C ALA A 199 11.34 8.53 -6.88
N PHE A 200 11.82 7.81 -7.89
CA PHE A 200 12.92 8.26 -8.75
C PHE A 200 12.63 9.59 -9.46
N VAL A 201 11.42 9.73 -10.02
CA VAL A 201 10.98 10.96 -10.69
C VAL A 201 10.95 12.14 -9.71
N ILE A 202 10.38 11.95 -8.52
CA ILE A 202 10.31 12.98 -7.49
C ILE A 202 11.71 13.38 -7.04
N THR A 203 12.56 12.42 -6.68
CA THR A 203 13.94 12.69 -6.26
C THR A 203 14.69 13.47 -7.32
N ARG A 204 14.62 13.08 -8.60
CA ARG A 204 15.29 13.79 -9.69
C ARG A 204 14.73 15.19 -9.91
N SER A 205 13.42 15.38 -9.71
CA SER A 205 12.76 16.68 -9.89
C SER A 205 13.12 17.73 -8.82
N ILE A 206 13.62 17.29 -7.65
CA ILE A 206 14.00 18.17 -6.54
C ILE A 206 15.52 18.32 -6.49
N LYS A 207 16.27 17.20 -6.54
CA LYS A 207 17.73 17.21 -6.38
C LYS A 207 18.43 18.06 -7.43
N LYS A 208 18.05 17.93 -8.70
CA LYS A 208 18.72 18.64 -9.81
C LYS A 208 18.62 20.17 -9.64
N PRO A 209 17.42 20.76 -9.47
CA PRO A 209 17.32 22.19 -9.23
C PRO A 209 18.04 22.68 -7.97
N LEU A 210 18.00 21.89 -6.88
CA LEU A 210 18.64 22.27 -5.62
C LEU A 210 20.16 22.33 -5.74
N ASP A 211 20.75 21.44 -6.54
CA ASP A 211 22.20 21.42 -6.79
C ASP A 211 22.63 22.66 -7.62
N VAL A 212 21.82 23.09 -8.57
CA VAL A 212 22.06 24.32 -9.34
C VAL A 212 22.02 25.55 -8.42
N VAL A 213 20.99 25.64 -7.55
CA VAL A 213 20.88 26.72 -6.56
C VAL A 213 22.08 26.69 -5.60
N ARG A 214 22.47 25.50 -5.12
CA ARG A 214 23.64 25.33 -4.24
C ARG A 214 24.92 25.86 -4.90
N THR A 215 25.18 25.49 -6.14
CA THR A 215 26.36 25.97 -6.89
C THR A 215 26.33 27.48 -7.03
N LYS A 216 25.19 28.08 -7.36
CA LYS A 216 25.08 29.54 -7.47
C LYS A 216 25.32 30.25 -6.13
N THR A 217 24.79 29.72 -5.04
CA THR A 217 25.04 30.28 -3.71
C THR A 217 26.52 30.23 -3.34
N ILE A 218 27.24 29.17 -3.76
CA ILE A 218 28.70 29.09 -3.59
C ILE A 218 29.42 30.12 -4.48
N GLU A 219 28.97 30.39 -5.71
CA GLU A 219 29.54 31.46 -6.54
C GLU A 219 29.36 32.84 -5.87
N ILE A 220 28.17 33.12 -5.34
CA ILE A 220 27.85 34.36 -4.63
C ILE A 220 28.77 34.53 -3.40
N SER A 221 29.08 33.45 -2.66
CA SER A 221 29.97 33.55 -1.50
C SER A 221 31.42 33.89 -1.87
N HIS A 222 31.82 33.69 -3.12
CA HIS A 222 33.12 34.08 -3.65
C HIS A 222 33.08 35.45 -4.36
N GLY A 223 31.99 36.21 -4.22
CA GLY A 223 31.83 37.54 -4.82
C GLY A 223 31.43 37.54 -6.30
N ASN A 224 31.08 36.39 -6.89
CA ASN A 224 30.61 36.33 -8.26
C ASN A 224 29.08 36.44 -8.31
N PHE A 225 28.58 37.65 -8.60
CA PHE A 225 27.15 37.94 -8.69
C PHE A 225 26.58 37.88 -10.11
N LYS A 226 27.39 37.53 -11.12
CA LYS A 226 26.99 37.59 -12.53
C LYS A 226 26.16 36.37 -12.96
N GLY A 227 25.17 36.58 -13.82
CA GLY A 227 24.41 35.52 -14.50
C GLY A 227 23.25 34.97 -13.68
N ASP A 228 22.12 34.77 -14.37
CA ASP A 228 20.84 34.42 -13.76
C ASP A 228 20.61 32.91 -13.67
N LEU A 229 19.92 32.49 -12.61
CA LEU A 229 19.41 31.13 -12.45
C LEU A 229 18.17 30.92 -13.33
N GLU A 230 18.34 30.29 -14.50
CA GLU A 230 17.23 29.81 -15.32
C GLU A 230 16.90 28.34 -15.02
N VAL A 231 16.13 28.11 -13.95
CA VAL A 231 15.78 26.73 -13.55
C VAL A 231 14.34 26.39 -13.94
N LYS A 232 14.19 25.43 -14.86
CA LYS A 232 12.87 24.83 -15.19
C LYS A 232 12.39 23.96 -14.02
N SER A 233 11.77 24.60 -13.05
CA SER A 233 11.44 23.99 -11.76
C SER A 233 9.97 24.10 -11.37
N PRO A 234 9.53 23.34 -10.33
CA PRO A 234 8.27 23.59 -9.65
C PRO A 234 8.17 25.03 -9.12
N PRO A 235 6.95 25.57 -8.92
CA PRO A 235 6.73 26.96 -8.52
C PRO A 235 7.62 27.43 -7.37
N VAL A 236 7.67 26.67 -6.28
CA VAL A 236 8.46 26.99 -5.08
C VAL A 236 9.95 27.20 -5.37
N ILE A 237 10.56 26.33 -6.19
CA ILE A 237 11.98 26.47 -6.52
C ILE A 237 12.20 27.57 -7.56
N ALA A 238 11.24 27.80 -8.45
CA ALA A 238 11.30 28.91 -9.39
C ALA A 238 11.23 30.27 -8.67
N GLU A 239 10.34 30.40 -7.67
CA GLU A 239 10.25 31.58 -6.81
C GLU A 239 11.56 31.83 -6.06
N LEU A 240 12.18 30.78 -5.51
CA LEU A 240 13.50 30.87 -4.88
C LEU A 240 14.59 31.33 -5.87
N ALA A 241 14.62 30.79 -7.08
CA ALA A 241 15.58 31.20 -8.11
C ALA A 241 15.42 32.68 -8.46
N THR A 242 14.18 33.16 -8.65
CA THR A 242 13.90 34.58 -8.91
C THR A 242 14.34 35.47 -7.75
N ALA A 243 14.11 35.05 -6.51
CA ALA A 243 14.55 35.78 -5.32
C ALA A 243 16.10 35.88 -5.25
N ILE A 244 16.80 34.78 -5.55
CA ILE A 244 18.27 34.77 -5.62
C ILE A 244 18.77 35.67 -6.75
N ASN A 245 18.19 35.64 -7.94
CA ASN A 245 18.58 36.53 -9.05
C ASN A 245 18.41 37.99 -8.64
N THR A 246 17.28 38.33 -8.01
CA THR A 246 17.04 39.70 -7.49
C THR A 246 18.11 40.12 -6.49
N MET A 247 18.54 39.21 -5.61
CA MET A 247 19.64 39.46 -4.67
C MET A 247 20.98 39.65 -5.40
N CYS A 248 21.29 38.80 -6.39
CA CYS A 248 22.49 38.93 -7.22
C CYS A 248 22.56 40.30 -7.92
N HIS A 249 21.46 40.74 -8.54
CA HIS A 249 21.43 42.06 -9.19
C HIS A 249 21.70 43.19 -8.21
N LYS A 250 21.10 43.15 -7.01
CA LYS A 250 21.36 44.16 -5.97
C LYS A 250 22.80 44.15 -5.46
N LEU A 251 23.37 42.96 -5.27
CA LEU A 251 24.77 42.82 -4.85
C LEU A 251 25.72 43.35 -5.94
N GLN A 252 25.44 43.04 -7.21
CA GLN A 252 26.20 43.56 -8.34
C GLN A 252 26.09 45.09 -8.43
N GLU A 253 24.90 45.65 -8.26
CA GLU A 253 24.69 47.11 -8.26
C GLU A 253 25.50 47.80 -7.15
N VAL A 254 25.50 47.22 -5.94
CA VAL A 254 26.31 47.74 -4.82
C VAL A 254 27.81 47.64 -5.12
N ASP A 255 28.27 46.56 -5.73
CA ASP A 255 29.67 46.36 -6.11
C ASP A 255 30.12 47.35 -7.20
N ASP A 256 29.27 47.59 -8.20
CA ASP A 256 29.49 48.57 -9.26
C ASP A 256 29.53 50.00 -8.69
N ILE A 257 28.62 50.35 -7.77
CA ILE A 257 28.61 51.63 -7.06
C ILE A 257 29.88 51.80 -6.21
N LYS A 258 30.28 50.77 -5.45
CA LYS A 258 31.52 50.79 -4.64
C LYS A 258 32.71 51.09 -5.54
N SER A 259 32.85 50.37 -6.65
CA SER A 259 33.94 50.54 -7.62
C SER A 259 33.94 51.94 -8.25
N GLY A 260 32.76 52.42 -8.69
CA GLY A 260 32.60 53.76 -9.24
C GLY A 260 32.94 54.87 -8.24
N PHE A 261 32.52 54.72 -6.99
CA PHE A 261 32.80 55.66 -5.91
C PHE A 261 34.30 55.83 -5.66
N PHE A 262 35.05 54.72 -5.53
CA PHE A 262 36.50 54.80 -5.32
C PHE A 262 37.23 55.46 -6.50
N SER A 263 36.83 55.13 -7.74
CA SER A 263 37.40 55.75 -8.93
C SER A 263 37.14 57.26 -8.97
N HIS A 264 35.88 57.67 -8.71
CA HIS A 264 35.48 59.07 -8.74
C HIS A 264 36.15 59.88 -7.61
N MET A 265 36.14 59.37 -6.37
CA MET A 265 36.80 60.03 -5.23
C MET A 265 38.31 60.19 -5.46
N SER A 266 38.96 59.22 -6.07
CA SER A 266 40.39 59.32 -6.38
C SER A 266 40.70 60.45 -7.38
N HIS A 267 39.83 60.64 -8.37
CA HIS A 267 39.95 61.74 -9.32
C HIS A 267 39.73 63.10 -8.64
N GLU A 268 38.65 63.23 -7.88
CA GLU A 268 38.27 64.48 -7.20
C GLU A 268 39.27 64.91 -6.11
N LEU A 269 39.98 63.97 -5.48
CA LEU A 269 41.05 64.28 -4.53
C LEU A 269 42.37 64.62 -5.23
N ARG A 270 42.68 64.01 -6.38
CA ARG A 270 43.94 64.25 -7.10
C ARG A 270 44.02 65.67 -7.65
N THR A 271 42.92 66.19 -8.21
CA THR A 271 42.86 67.52 -8.82
C THR A 271 43.28 68.65 -7.86
N PRO A 272 42.65 68.84 -6.69
CA PRO A 272 43.03 69.90 -5.76
C PRO A 272 44.44 69.69 -5.17
N LEU A 273 44.87 68.45 -4.94
CA LEU A 273 46.24 68.16 -4.48
C LEU A 273 47.29 68.52 -5.54
N ALA A 274 47.00 68.27 -6.81
CA ALA A 274 47.85 68.69 -7.92
C ALA A 274 47.91 70.22 -7.99
N SER A 275 46.78 70.91 -7.86
CA SER A 275 46.75 72.38 -7.82
C SER A 275 47.51 72.97 -6.62
N ILE A 276 47.38 72.39 -5.41
CA ILE A 276 48.15 72.81 -4.23
C ILE A 276 49.65 72.61 -4.47
N LYS A 277 50.04 71.46 -5.01
CA LYS A 277 51.43 71.16 -5.36
C LYS A 277 51.97 72.15 -6.39
N GLU A 278 51.23 72.41 -7.46
CA GLU A 278 51.66 73.30 -8.53
C GLU A 278 51.79 74.74 -8.03
N GLY A 279 50.78 75.26 -7.33
CA GLY A 279 50.83 76.60 -6.74
C GLY A 279 51.98 76.77 -5.74
N THR A 280 52.24 75.77 -4.89
CA THR A 280 53.39 75.82 -3.96
C THR A 280 54.73 75.67 -4.66
N THR A 281 54.80 74.93 -5.77
CA THR A 281 56.01 74.82 -6.61
C THR A 281 56.30 76.14 -7.32
N MET A 282 55.29 76.79 -7.89
CA MET A 282 55.43 78.12 -8.52
C MET A 282 55.92 79.17 -7.53
N LEU A 283 55.41 79.17 -6.28
CA LEU A 283 55.91 80.04 -5.22
C LEU A 283 57.36 79.74 -4.85
N LEU A 284 57.77 78.47 -4.86
CA LEU A 284 59.15 78.06 -4.58
C LEU A 284 60.12 78.45 -5.71
N GLU A 285 59.64 78.46 -6.96
CA GLU A 285 60.37 78.89 -8.16
C GLU A 285 60.46 80.42 -8.32
N GLY A 286 59.83 81.19 -7.42
CA GLY A 286 59.88 82.65 -7.40
C GLY A 286 58.88 83.33 -8.34
N LEU A 287 57.97 82.58 -8.97
CA LEU A 287 56.95 83.12 -9.89
C LEU A 287 55.91 84.01 -9.19
N GLY A 288 55.83 83.99 -7.85
CA GLY A 288 54.96 84.84 -7.03
C GLY A 288 55.70 85.88 -6.16
N GLY A 289 56.99 86.12 -6.40
CA GLY A 289 57.84 87.04 -5.62
C GLY A 289 58.90 86.33 -4.77
N GLU A 290 59.78 87.09 -4.13
CA GLU A 290 60.85 86.55 -3.29
C GLU A 290 60.30 85.91 -2.00
N THR A 291 60.61 84.64 -1.79
CA THR A 291 60.27 83.90 -0.56
C THR A 291 61.46 83.84 0.40
N SER A 292 61.25 84.11 1.69
CA SER A 292 62.28 83.96 2.72
C SER A 292 62.71 82.48 2.90
N PRO A 293 63.91 82.21 3.46
CA PRO A 293 64.37 80.85 3.73
C PRO A 293 63.41 80.02 4.59
N LYS A 294 62.70 80.66 5.53
CA LYS A 294 61.69 80.01 6.38
C LYS A 294 60.44 79.64 5.60
N GLN A 295 59.98 80.50 4.67
CA GLN A 295 58.85 80.21 3.78
C GLN A 295 59.18 79.08 2.80
N GLN A 296 60.39 79.06 2.22
CA GLN A 296 60.84 77.97 1.34
C GLN A 296 60.81 76.60 2.03
N ARG A 297 61.20 76.54 3.32
CA ARG A 297 61.14 75.30 4.10
C ARG A 297 59.70 74.81 4.28
N ILE A 298 58.75 75.71 4.53
CA ILE A 298 57.33 75.37 4.67
C ILE A 298 56.74 74.91 3.33
N LEU A 299 57.03 75.60 2.22
CA LEU A 299 56.57 75.22 0.88
C LEU A 299 57.06 73.81 0.50
N LYS A 300 58.32 73.48 0.79
CA LYS A 300 58.85 72.12 0.58
C LYS A 300 58.10 71.06 1.37
N ILE A 301 57.68 71.36 2.60
CA ILE A 301 56.86 70.44 3.42
C ILE A 301 55.47 70.24 2.78
N ILE A 302 54.82 71.32 2.31
CA ILE A 302 53.51 71.23 1.65
C ILE A 302 53.59 70.39 0.37
N ILE A 303 54.64 70.59 -0.44
CA ILE A 303 54.89 69.79 -1.64
C ILE A 303 55.10 68.31 -1.28
N GLN A 304 55.88 68.01 -0.24
CA GLN A 304 56.09 66.64 0.24
C GLN A 304 54.78 65.98 0.69
N GLU A 305 53.96 66.68 1.51
CA GLU A 305 52.68 66.14 1.97
C GLU A 305 51.65 65.98 0.83
N SER A 306 51.64 66.91 -0.14
CA SER A 306 50.78 66.79 -1.33
C SER A 306 51.13 65.56 -2.16
N ASN A 307 52.44 65.31 -2.39
CA ASN A 307 52.90 64.09 -3.06
C ASN A 307 52.56 62.83 -2.26
N ARG A 308 52.71 62.87 -0.92
CA ARG A 308 52.36 61.74 -0.05
C ARG A 308 50.86 61.41 -0.13
N MET A 309 50.00 62.42 -0.08
CA MET A 309 48.56 62.23 -0.22
C MET A 309 48.17 61.68 -1.59
N ILE A 310 48.74 62.19 -2.68
CA ILE A 310 48.52 61.64 -4.03
C ILE A 310 48.91 60.15 -4.08
N GLY A 311 50.05 59.79 -3.47
CA GLY A 311 50.49 58.40 -3.36
C GLY A 311 49.51 57.52 -2.58
N LEU A 312 49.00 58.00 -1.44
CA LEU A 312 48.01 57.28 -0.63
C LEU A 312 46.67 57.09 -1.34
N VAL A 313 46.20 58.11 -2.06
CA VAL A 313 44.96 58.01 -2.86
C VAL A 313 45.10 56.97 -3.96
N ASN A 314 46.24 56.94 -4.65
CA ASN A 314 46.50 55.94 -5.68
C ASN A 314 46.57 54.52 -5.08
N ALA A 315 47.26 54.35 -3.95
CA ALA A 315 47.34 53.06 -3.26
C ALA A 315 45.97 52.55 -2.79
N LEU A 316 45.09 53.44 -2.31
CA LEU A 316 43.71 53.09 -1.95
C LEU A 316 42.89 52.66 -3.17
N LEU A 317 43.05 53.34 -4.30
CA LEU A 317 42.39 52.98 -5.56
C LEU A 317 42.87 51.62 -6.07
N ASP A 318 44.17 51.36 -6.03
CA ASP A 318 44.75 50.10 -6.48
C ASP A 318 44.27 48.93 -5.60
N LEU A 319 44.15 49.14 -4.28
CA LEU A 319 43.55 48.17 -3.37
C LEU A 319 42.08 47.90 -3.72
N ALA A 320 41.29 48.95 -3.97
CA ALA A 320 39.88 48.81 -4.35
C ALA A 320 39.70 48.05 -5.68
N LYS A 321 40.57 48.29 -6.67
CA LYS A 321 40.59 47.55 -7.94
C LYS A 321 40.98 46.08 -7.77
N MET A 322 41.92 45.81 -6.87
CA MET A 322 42.35 44.46 -6.55
C MET A 322 41.25 43.66 -5.83
N GLU A 323 40.52 44.27 -4.88
CA GLU A 323 39.35 43.65 -4.25
C GLU A 323 38.22 43.36 -5.25
N ALA A 324 38.04 44.21 -6.26
CA ALA A 324 37.03 44.03 -7.30
C ALA A 324 37.46 43.07 -8.43
N GLY A 325 38.63 42.44 -8.32
CA GLY A 325 39.13 41.46 -9.31
C GLY A 325 39.40 42.03 -10.70
N MET A 326 39.74 43.32 -10.80
CA MET A 326 39.97 44.04 -12.06
C MET A 326 41.46 44.15 -12.48
N LEU A 327 42.37 43.40 -11.85
CA LEU A 327 43.82 43.39 -12.11
C LEU A 327 44.36 42.01 -12.47
#